data_AF-A0A6X8MHI1-F1
#
_entry.id   AF-A0A6X8MHI1-F1
#
_cell.length_a   1.000
_cell.length_b   1.000
_cell.length_c   1.000
_cell.angle_alpha   90.00
_cell.angle_beta   90.00
_cell.angle_gamma   90.00
#
_symmetry.space_group_name_H-M   'P 1'
#
loop_
_entity.id
_entity.type
_entity.pdbx_description
1 polymer ?
#
loop_
_entity_poly.entity_id
_entity_poly.type
_entity_poly.pdbx_seq_one_letter_code
_entity_poly.pdbx_strand_id
1 'polypeptide(L)' 'CGYDSASYFTCVFKKHFKTTPSEFLAFLSSSRHQYVN' A
#
# COMPACT_ATOMS: atom_id res chain seq x y z
N CYS A 1 0.72 -11.05 -7.38
CA CYS A 1 -0.39 -10.14 -7.76
C CYS A 1 -0.67 -10.08 -9.28
N GLY A 2 0.01 -10.87 -10.12
CA GLY A 2 -0.31 -10.95 -11.55
C GLY A 2 0.18 -9.78 -12.42
N TYR A 3 1.09 -8.96 -11.91
CA TYR A 3 1.70 -7.85 -12.66
C TYR A 3 3.14 -8.17 -13.00
N ASP A 4 3.55 -7.94 -14.25
CA ASP A 4 4.91 -8.22 -14.75
C ASP A 4 5.94 -7.13 -14.38
N SER A 5 5.49 -6.00 -13.83
CA SER A 5 6.35 -4.88 -13.45
C SER A 5 5.87 -4.22 -12.16
N ALA A 6 6.83 -3.95 -11.26
CA ALA A 6 6.59 -3.20 -10.03
C ALA A 6 6.08 -1.78 -10.31
N SER A 7 6.59 -1.13 -11.37
CA SER A 7 6.15 0.21 -11.77
C SER A 7 4.71 0.20 -12.27
N TYR A 8 4.34 -0.80 -13.08
CA TYR A 8 2.97 -0.94 -13.57
C TYR A 8 1.99 -1.23 -12.42
N PHE A 9 2.35 -2.16 -11.52
CA PHE A 9 1.60 -2.40 -10.30
C PHE A 9 1.42 -1.11 -9.48
N THR A 10 2.49 -0.35 -9.25
CA THR A 10 2.46 0.88 -8.46
C THR A 10 1.54 1.93 -9.08
N CYS A 11 1.60 2.10 -10.41
CA CYS A 11 0.71 3.02 -11.13
C CYS A 11 -0.76 2.63 -11.00
N VAL A 12 -1.08 1.35 -11.22
CA VAL A 12 -2.46 0.83 -11.08
C VAL A 12 -2.93 0.98 -9.63
N PHE A 13 -2.12 0.56 -8.67
CA PHE A 13 -2.42 0.68 -7.24
C PHE A 13 -2.72 2.13 -6.85
N LYS A 14 -1.85 3.08 -7.23
CA LYS A 14 -2.04 4.51 -6.94
C LYS A 14 -3.28 5.07 -7.62
N LYS A 15 -3.63 4.61 -8.84
CA LYS A 15 -4.86 5.01 -9.53
C LYS A 15 -6.11 4.59 -8.75
N HIS A 16 -6.12 3.37 -8.20
CA HIS A 16 -7.26 2.81 -7.46
C HIS A 16 -7.37 3.35 -6.04
N PHE A 17 -6.29 3.26 -5.25
CA PHE A 17 -6.29 3.57 -3.82
C PHE A 17 -5.91 5.01 -3.49
N LYS A 18 -5.50 5.81 -4.50
CA LYS A 18 -5.05 7.19 -4.34
C LYS A 18 -3.86 7.38 -3.39
N THR A 19 -3.12 6.31 -3.10
CA THR A 19 -1.90 6.29 -2.28
C THR A 19 -0.88 5.32 -2.86
N THR A 20 0.39 5.44 -2.48
CA THR A 20 1.44 4.49 -2.88
C THR A 20 1.37 3.20 -2.05
N PRO A 21 1.87 2.06 -2.56
CA PRO A 21 1.94 0.81 -1.78
C PRO A 21 2.71 0.97 -0.46
N SER A 22 3.82 1.73 -0.47
CA SER A 22 4.64 1.98 0.72
C SER A 22 3.90 2.80 1.78
N GLU A 23 3.19 3.85 1.39
CA GLU A 23 2.37 4.65 2.31
C GLU A 23 1.22 3.80 2.89
N PHE A 24 0.59 2.97 2.07
CA PHE A 24 -0.46 2.05 2.52
C PHE A 24 0.07 1.05 3.56
N LEU A 25 1.24 0.46 3.32
CA LEU A 25 1.89 -0.44 4.28
C LEU A 25 2.29 0.28 5.58
N ALA A 26 2.83 1.51 5.47
CA ALA A 26 3.15 2.32 6.63
C ALA A 26 1.90 2.62 7.47
N PHE A 27 0.80 3.03 6.83
CA PHE A 27 -0.50 3.21 7.50
C PHE A 27 -0.94 1.96 8.26
N LEU A 28 -0.92 0.79 7.62
CA LEU A 28 -1.29 -0.47 8.28
C LEU A 28 -0.38 -0.85 9.45
N SER A 29 0.91 -0.55 9.34
CA SER A 29 1.87 -0.79 10.43
C SER A 29 1.62 0.12 11.63
N SER A 30 1.26 1.40 11.38
CA SER A 30 0.90 2.35 12.41
C SER A 30 -0.45 2.00 13.07
N SER A 31 -1.45 1.57 12.30
CA SER A 31 -2.74 1.14 12.84
C SER A 31 -2.64 -0.10 13.72
N ARG A 32 -1.72 -1.04 13.42
CA ARG A 32 -1.49 -2.22 14.26
C ARG A 32 -0.91 -1.90 15.64
N HIS A 33 -0.19 -0.79 15.78
CA HIS A 33 0.34 -0.36 17.08
C HIS A 33 -0.75 0.26 17.99
N GLN A 34 -1.93 0.60 17.48
CA GLN A 34 -3.01 1.16 18.30
C GLN A 34 -3.98 0.11 18.88
N TYR A 35 -3.85 -1.16 18.52
CA TYR A 35 -4.69 -2.25 19.06
C TYR A 35 -3.99 -3.10 20.14
N VAL A 36 -2.78 -2.68 20.53
CA VAL A 36 -2.02 -3.24 21.66
C VAL A 36 -1.77 -2.11 22.67
N ASN A 37 -2.85 -1.63 23.28
CA ASN A 37 -2.79 -0.83 24.50
C ASN A 37 -4.06 -0.99 25.32
#